data_AF-G9X3D0-F1
#
_entry.id   AF-G9X3D0-F1
#
_cell.length_a   1.000
_cell.length_b   1.000
_cell.length_c   1.000
_cell.angle_alpha   90.00
_cell.angle_beta   90.00
_cell.angle_gamma   90.00
#
_symmetry.space_group_name_H-M   'P 1'
#
loop_
_entity.id
_entity.type
_entity.pdbx_description
1 polymer ?
#
loop_
_entity_poly.entity_id
_entity_poly.type
_entity_poly.pdbx_seq_one_letter_code
_entity_poly.pdbx_strand_id
1 'polypeptide(L)'
;MIRRFEKVCGNYVEMIYGQKRLGYSISDTVGFYDMFELQKEGERQGSDIIFYDYENGKVYEPFEKEKNVIYDKPIYAKGAYYFLKGDFNKNIMTLFKYLPEDLPEKITELNIGDMNLYNLKIIGDEVYIISEDEYIVSYYPKRFQFPLEPNECVLLIDNDKVFIEAWIEEGWDDEKHCATDEYKYYHKLIVKDFFGNLLSEEIGSLDQNPDGNWWIS
;
A
#
# COMPACT_ATOMS: atom_id res chain seq x y z
N MET A 1 0.94 22.63 24.65
CA MET A 1 1.25 23.69 23.66
C MET A 1 0.97 23.11 22.27
N ILE A 2 0.19 23.79 21.43
CA ILE A 2 -0.15 23.32 20.08
C ILE A 2 0.95 23.80 19.12
N ARG A 3 1.60 22.86 18.42
CA ARG A 3 2.55 23.15 17.34
C ARG A 3 1.79 23.30 16.02
N ARG A 4 2.32 24.09 15.08
CA ARG A 4 1.70 24.33 13.77
C ARG A 4 2.71 24.06 12.66
N PHE A 5 2.23 23.49 11.57
CA PHE A 5 2.98 23.42 10.32
C PHE A 5 2.99 24.78 9.62
N GLU A 6 3.99 25.02 8.78
CA GLU A 6 4.15 26.24 7.97
C GLU A 6 2.94 26.47 7.05
N LYS A 7 2.36 25.38 6.52
CA LYS A 7 1.13 25.37 5.72
C LYS A 7 0.08 24.50 6.40
N VAL A 8 -1.15 25.01 6.52
CA VAL A 8 -2.28 24.28 7.11
C VAL A 8 -3.37 24.10 6.05
N CYS A 9 -3.51 22.87 5.55
CA CYS A 9 -4.43 22.53 4.46
C CYS A 9 -5.76 21.90 4.94
N GLY A 10 -5.89 21.57 6.24
CA GLY A 10 -7.09 20.94 6.79
C GLY A 10 -7.19 19.42 6.55
N ASN A 11 -6.17 18.81 5.95
CA ASN A 11 -6.12 17.36 5.74
C ASN A 11 -5.78 16.61 7.03
N TYR A 12 -6.24 15.37 7.14
CA TYR A 12 -5.76 14.43 8.15
C TYR A 12 -4.34 13.99 7.79
N VAL A 13 -3.44 13.99 8.79
CA VAL A 13 -2.04 13.60 8.59
C VAL A 13 -1.85 12.20 9.14
N GLU A 14 -1.45 11.29 8.25
CA GLU A 14 -1.14 9.90 8.57
C GLU A 14 0.35 9.72 8.86
N MET A 15 0.68 8.84 9.80
CA MET A 15 2.07 8.49 10.10
C MET A 15 2.59 7.47 9.08
N ILE A 16 3.84 7.65 8.66
CA ILE A 16 4.56 6.65 7.86
C ILE A 16 5.31 5.74 8.83
N TYR A 17 4.98 4.45 8.89
CA TYR A 17 5.62 3.52 9.83
C TYR A 17 7.10 3.29 9.48
N GLY A 18 7.90 2.92 10.48
CA GLY A 18 9.37 2.77 10.34
C GLY A 18 10.16 4.04 10.64
N GLN A 19 9.47 5.15 10.90
CA GLN A 19 10.07 6.44 11.22
C GLN A 19 9.13 7.30 12.07
N LYS A 20 9.64 8.38 12.65
CA LYS A 20 8.87 9.27 13.55
C LYS A 20 8.85 10.74 13.09
N ARG A 21 9.44 11.05 11.94
CA ARG A 21 9.71 12.44 11.51
C ARG A 21 8.61 13.00 10.62
N LEU A 22 8.21 12.25 9.59
CA LEU A 22 7.24 12.68 8.61
C LEU A 22 5.88 12.01 8.80
N GLY A 23 4.84 12.80 8.63
CA GLY A 23 3.52 12.31 8.23
C GLY A 23 3.24 12.67 6.77
N TYR A 24 2.15 12.14 6.22
CA TYR A 24 1.68 12.49 4.89
C TYR A 24 0.17 12.72 4.86
N SER A 25 -0.31 13.35 3.79
CA SER A 25 -1.73 13.35 3.43
C SER A 25 -1.86 13.25 1.91
N ILE A 26 -2.93 12.62 1.44
CA ILE A 26 -3.37 12.66 0.05
C ILE A 26 -4.72 13.39 0.01
N SER A 27 -4.91 14.33 -0.93
CA SER A 27 -6.08 15.22 -0.93
C SER A 27 -7.40 14.53 -1.31
N ASP A 28 -7.34 13.36 -1.93
CA ASP A 28 -8.49 12.51 -2.23
C ASP A 28 -8.26 11.09 -1.71
N THR A 29 -9.31 10.27 -1.76
CA THR A 29 -9.28 8.87 -1.32
C THR A 29 -9.54 7.92 -2.48
N VAL A 30 -9.30 8.36 -3.72
CA VAL A 30 -9.63 7.59 -4.93
C VAL A 30 -8.47 6.63 -5.21
N GLY A 31 -8.75 5.33 -5.24
CA GLY A 31 -7.74 4.32 -5.58
C GLY A 31 -7.41 4.31 -7.08
N PHE A 32 -6.30 3.68 -7.45
CA PHE A 32 -5.88 3.59 -8.86
C PHE A 32 -6.91 2.93 -9.77
N TYR A 33 -7.54 1.83 -9.30
CA TYR A 33 -8.62 1.18 -10.04
C TYR A 33 -9.82 2.10 -10.25
N ASP A 34 -10.29 2.76 -9.19
CA ASP A 34 -11.42 3.68 -9.27
C ASP A 34 -11.11 4.84 -10.21
N MET A 35 -9.91 5.42 -10.11
CA MET A 35 -9.46 6.49 -10.99
C MET A 35 -9.46 6.05 -12.46
N PHE A 36 -9.04 4.81 -12.76
CA PHE A 36 -9.05 4.24 -14.11
C PHE A 36 -10.45 4.15 -14.71
N GLU A 37 -11.44 3.77 -13.91
CA GLU A 37 -12.84 3.72 -14.35
C GLU A 37 -13.44 5.13 -14.46
N LEU A 38 -13.21 5.96 -13.44
CA LEU A 38 -13.76 7.30 -13.34
C LEU A 38 -13.27 8.21 -14.50
N GLN A 39 -12.02 8.10 -14.95
CA GLN A 39 -11.57 8.94 -16.08
C GLN A 39 -12.31 8.69 -17.39
N LYS A 40 -12.91 7.50 -17.57
CA LYS A 40 -13.68 7.17 -18.79
C LYS A 40 -14.94 8.02 -18.91
N GLU A 41 -15.44 8.53 -17.78
CA GLU A 41 -16.61 9.40 -17.71
C GLU A 41 -16.25 10.90 -17.82
N GLY A 42 -14.96 11.24 -17.76
CA GLY A 42 -14.47 12.62 -17.85
C GLY A 42 -13.28 12.89 -16.95
N GLU A 43 -12.71 14.08 -17.12
CA GLU A 43 -11.53 14.52 -16.36
C GLU A 43 -11.81 14.56 -14.84
N ARG A 44 -10.88 14.03 -14.06
CA ARG A 44 -10.86 14.09 -12.60
C ARG A 44 -9.81 15.10 -12.14
N GLN A 45 -10.06 15.71 -10.98
CA GLN A 45 -9.21 16.76 -10.44
C GLN A 45 -7.79 16.28 -10.09
N GLY A 46 -7.61 14.97 -9.90
CA GLY A 46 -6.37 14.40 -9.37
C GLY A 46 -6.18 14.72 -7.89
N SER A 47 -5.04 14.29 -7.34
CA SER A 47 -4.70 14.45 -5.94
C SER A 47 -3.38 15.18 -5.72
N ASP A 48 -3.25 15.74 -4.53
CA ASP A 48 -2.00 16.27 -3.99
C ASP A 48 -1.45 15.25 -3.00
N ILE A 49 -0.14 14.94 -3.08
CA ILE A 49 0.59 14.27 -2.01
C ILE A 49 1.40 15.31 -1.24
N ILE A 50 1.25 15.34 0.08
CA ILE A 50 1.88 16.34 0.95
C ILE A 50 2.58 15.63 2.10
N PHE A 51 3.84 15.99 2.37
CA PHE A 51 4.62 15.51 3.51
C PHE A 51 4.75 16.59 4.58
N TYR A 52 4.64 16.18 5.85
CA TYR A 52 4.63 17.06 7.01
C TYR A 52 5.76 16.68 7.96
N ASP A 53 6.68 17.59 8.25
CA ASP A 53 7.82 17.33 9.15
C ASP A 53 7.51 17.78 10.57
N TYR A 54 7.32 16.80 11.47
CA TYR A 54 7.00 17.06 12.87
C TYR A 54 8.17 17.67 13.66
N GLU A 55 9.40 17.58 13.15
CA GLU A 55 10.58 18.10 13.83
C GLU A 55 10.66 19.62 13.74
N ASN A 56 10.44 20.17 12.54
CA ASN A 56 10.62 21.60 12.24
C ASN A 56 9.33 22.31 11.78
N GLY A 57 8.24 21.59 11.49
CA GLY A 57 6.98 22.15 11.03
C GLY A 57 6.91 22.42 9.51
N LYS A 58 7.95 22.10 8.74
CA LYS A 58 7.96 22.28 7.28
C LYS A 58 6.93 21.38 6.60
N VAL A 59 6.44 21.85 5.46
CA VAL A 59 5.50 21.13 4.59
C VAL A 59 6.11 21.01 3.20
N TYR A 60 6.10 19.81 2.64
CA TYR A 60 6.66 19.52 1.33
C TYR A 60 5.59 19.02 0.38
N GLU A 61 5.50 19.67 -0.77
CA GLU A 61 4.59 19.34 -1.86
C GLU A 61 5.47 18.98 -3.07
N PRO A 62 5.88 17.70 -3.21
CA PRO A 62 6.87 17.29 -4.21
C PRO A 62 6.42 17.49 -5.66
N PHE A 63 5.11 17.65 -5.89
CA PHE A 63 4.52 17.85 -7.20
C PHE A 63 3.42 18.90 -7.14
N GLU A 64 3.21 19.60 -8.25
CA GLU A 64 2.00 20.39 -8.46
C GLU A 64 0.81 19.47 -8.76
N LYS A 65 -0.40 19.91 -8.41
CA LYS A 65 -1.63 19.19 -8.71
C LYS A 65 -1.87 19.11 -10.22
N GLU A 66 -2.14 17.92 -10.71
CA GLU A 66 -2.46 17.67 -12.12
C GLU A 66 -3.77 16.88 -12.24
N LYS A 67 -4.61 17.21 -13.23
CA LYS A 67 -5.82 16.42 -13.52
C LYS A 67 -5.45 15.00 -13.90
N ASN A 68 -6.27 14.03 -13.49
CA ASN A 68 -6.07 12.60 -13.75
C ASN A 68 -4.73 12.03 -13.24
N VAL A 69 -4.12 12.68 -12.25
CA VAL A 69 -2.90 12.21 -11.60
C VAL A 69 -3.21 11.99 -10.14
N ILE A 70 -2.94 10.79 -9.64
CA ILE A 70 -3.13 10.45 -8.21
C ILE A 70 -1.92 9.70 -7.66
N TYR A 71 -1.86 9.63 -6.33
CA TYR A 71 -0.78 9.01 -5.58
C TYR A 71 -1.35 7.96 -4.62
N ASP A 72 -0.52 6.99 -4.24
CA ASP A 72 -0.83 6.03 -3.18
C ASP A 72 0.03 6.32 -1.94
N LYS A 73 -0.36 5.71 -0.81
CA LYS A 73 0.31 5.88 0.47
C LYS A 73 1.82 5.61 0.36
N PRO A 74 2.66 6.48 0.94
CA PRO A 74 4.09 6.24 0.99
C PRO A 74 4.45 5.17 2.02
N ILE A 75 5.55 4.46 1.76
CA ILE A 75 6.23 3.61 2.74
C ILE A 75 7.61 4.19 3.06
N TYR A 76 8.13 3.90 4.25
CA TYR A 76 9.52 4.19 4.59
C TYR A 76 10.32 2.90 4.53
N ALA A 77 11.30 2.85 3.64
CA ALA A 77 12.15 1.68 3.43
C ALA A 77 13.60 2.16 3.25
N LYS A 78 14.55 1.46 3.88
CA LYS A 78 16.00 1.69 3.69
C LYS A 78 16.44 3.17 3.79
N GLY A 79 15.80 3.95 4.67
CA GLY A 79 16.17 5.34 4.91
C GLY A 79 15.49 6.38 4.01
N ALA A 80 14.60 5.98 3.09
CA ALA A 80 13.90 6.89 2.19
C ALA A 80 12.39 6.62 2.12
N TYR A 81 11.64 7.59 1.58
CA TYR A 81 10.21 7.47 1.36
C TYR A 81 9.95 7.02 -0.07
N TYR A 82 9.06 6.04 -0.25
CA TYR A 82 8.68 5.54 -1.56
C TYR A 82 7.18 5.65 -1.74
N PHE A 83 6.72 6.02 -2.93
CA PHE A 83 5.30 6.07 -3.25
C PHE A 83 5.07 5.96 -4.75
N LEU A 84 3.85 5.57 -5.12
CA LEU A 84 3.42 5.49 -6.50
C LEU A 84 2.76 6.79 -6.96
N LYS A 85 3.06 7.20 -8.19
CA LYS A 85 2.34 8.24 -8.94
C LYS A 85 1.71 7.59 -10.17
N GLY A 86 0.39 7.57 -10.23
CA GLY A 86 -0.37 7.17 -11.42
C GLY A 86 -0.71 8.39 -12.26
N ASP A 87 -0.12 8.49 -13.46
CA ASP A 87 -0.47 9.49 -14.47
C ASP A 87 -1.34 8.84 -15.55
N PHE A 88 -2.65 9.01 -15.42
CA PHE A 88 -3.62 8.37 -16.29
C PHE A 88 -3.76 9.08 -17.64
N ASN A 89 -3.32 10.34 -17.76
CA ASN A 89 -3.22 10.99 -19.08
C ASN A 89 -2.17 10.32 -19.95
N LYS A 90 -1.09 9.84 -19.33
CA LYS A 90 0.03 9.16 -20.02
C LYS A 90 -0.05 7.64 -19.97
N ASN A 91 -0.97 7.09 -19.19
CA ASN A 91 -1.09 5.65 -18.92
C ASN A 91 0.19 5.07 -18.26
N ILE A 92 0.80 5.82 -17.33
CA ILE A 92 2.07 5.47 -16.68
C ILE A 92 1.90 5.41 -15.16
N MET A 93 2.42 4.34 -14.57
CA MET A 93 2.63 4.19 -13.14
C MET A 93 4.11 4.38 -12.83
N THR A 94 4.44 5.33 -11.96
CA THR A 94 5.84 5.65 -11.59
C THR A 94 6.08 5.38 -10.11
N LEU A 95 7.14 4.62 -9.80
CA LEU A 95 7.66 4.53 -8.44
C LEU A 95 8.67 5.63 -8.21
N PHE A 96 8.42 6.47 -7.21
CA PHE A 96 9.35 7.49 -6.75
C PHE A 96 10.00 7.09 -5.44
N LYS A 97 11.27 7.47 -5.31
CA LYS A 97 11.98 7.59 -4.05
C LYS A 97 12.10 9.08 -3.71
N TYR A 98 11.91 9.42 -2.45
CA TYR A 98 11.85 10.79 -2.00
C TYR A 98 12.56 10.96 -0.66
N LEU A 99 13.34 12.03 -0.58
CA LEU A 99 13.86 12.61 0.65
C LEU A 99 13.39 14.06 0.67
N PRO A 100 12.80 14.54 1.77
CA PRO A 100 12.38 15.95 1.86
C PRO A 100 13.55 16.89 1.59
N GLU A 101 13.25 18.02 0.96
CA GLU A 101 14.20 19.03 0.43
C GLU A 101 14.89 18.66 -0.90
N ASP A 102 14.88 17.38 -1.30
CA ASP A 102 15.34 16.95 -2.62
C ASP A 102 14.20 16.89 -3.63
N LEU A 103 14.54 16.74 -4.92
CA LEU A 103 13.57 16.39 -5.95
C LEU A 103 13.29 14.88 -5.91
N PRO A 104 12.03 14.42 -6.09
CA PRO A 104 11.71 13.00 -6.20
C PRO A 104 12.54 12.30 -7.29
N GLU A 105 13.21 11.21 -6.90
CA GLU A 105 13.98 10.33 -7.78
C GLU A 105 13.07 9.27 -8.39
N LYS A 106 12.99 9.22 -9.72
CA LYS A 106 12.25 8.17 -10.44
C LYS A 106 13.03 6.86 -10.37
N ILE A 107 12.43 5.83 -9.80
CA ILE A 107 13.04 4.49 -9.68
C ILE A 107 12.68 3.60 -10.86
N THR A 108 11.39 3.55 -11.21
CA THR A 108 10.90 2.79 -12.37
C THR A 108 9.59 3.36 -12.89
N GLU A 109 9.28 3.08 -14.15
CA GLU A 109 8.00 3.37 -14.80
C GLU A 109 7.41 2.10 -15.41
N LEU A 110 6.11 1.93 -15.25
CA LEU A 110 5.33 0.81 -15.76
C LEU A 110 4.13 1.35 -16.56
N ASN A 111 3.68 0.58 -17.55
CA ASN A 111 2.48 0.93 -18.31
C ASN A 111 1.24 0.45 -17.54
N ILE A 112 0.32 1.37 -17.25
CA ILE A 112 -0.92 1.06 -16.53
C ILE A 112 -1.76 0.01 -17.27
N GLY A 113 -1.72 0.00 -18.61
CA GLY A 113 -2.46 -0.97 -19.43
C GLY A 113 -1.99 -2.43 -19.27
N ASP A 114 -0.81 -2.64 -18.73
CA ASP A 114 -0.22 -3.97 -18.48
C ASP A 114 -0.34 -4.40 -17.00
N MET A 115 -1.10 -3.65 -16.19
CA MET A 115 -1.22 -3.84 -14.75
C MET A 115 -2.67 -4.08 -14.33
N ASN A 116 -2.87 -4.98 -13.36
CA ASN A 116 -4.08 -4.98 -12.55
C ASN A 116 -3.95 -3.87 -11.50
N LEU A 117 -4.91 -2.95 -11.46
CA LEU A 117 -4.92 -1.83 -10.53
C LEU A 117 -5.69 -2.14 -9.23
N TYR A 118 -6.38 -3.28 -9.17
CA TYR A 118 -7.11 -3.70 -7.98
C TYR A 118 -6.14 -4.06 -6.85
N ASN A 119 -6.34 -3.42 -5.69
CA ASN A 119 -5.44 -3.48 -4.53
C ASN A 119 -3.95 -3.28 -4.89
N LEU A 120 -3.65 -2.44 -5.89
CA LEU A 120 -2.27 -2.10 -6.25
C LEU A 120 -1.61 -1.31 -5.11
N LYS A 121 -0.46 -1.78 -4.62
CA LYS A 121 0.27 -1.16 -3.52
C LYS A 121 1.77 -1.42 -3.60
N ILE A 122 2.53 -0.72 -2.76
CA ILE A 122 3.95 -1.01 -2.52
C ILE A 122 4.17 -1.64 -1.14
N ILE A 123 5.06 -2.63 -1.06
CA ILE A 123 5.37 -3.34 0.20
C ILE A 123 6.83 -3.77 0.31
N GLY A 124 7.30 -3.96 1.54
CA GLY A 124 8.61 -4.50 1.87
C GLY A 124 9.78 -3.52 1.68
N ASP A 125 10.93 -3.87 2.25
CA ASP A 125 12.13 -3.03 2.24
C ASP A 125 12.79 -2.92 0.85
N GLU A 126 12.54 -3.88 -0.03
CA GLU A 126 12.94 -3.83 -1.44
C GLU A 126 11.90 -3.12 -2.33
N VAL A 127 10.81 -2.61 -1.73
CA VAL A 127 9.78 -1.80 -2.39
C VAL A 127 9.16 -2.52 -3.59
N TYR A 128 8.51 -3.65 -3.32
CA TYR A 128 7.78 -4.38 -4.34
C TYR A 128 6.53 -3.61 -4.77
N ILE A 129 6.27 -3.54 -6.08
CA ILE A 129 4.99 -3.09 -6.62
C ILE A 129 4.16 -4.34 -6.87
N ILE A 130 3.03 -4.50 -6.17
CA ILE A 130 2.16 -5.66 -6.30
C ILE A 130 0.70 -5.24 -6.49
N SER A 131 -0.08 -6.10 -7.14
CA SER A 131 -1.55 -6.05 -7.13
C SER A 131 -2.10 -7.37 -6.57
N GLU A 132 -3.28 -7.31 -5.98
CA GLU A 132 -3.92 -8.46 -5.34
C GLU A 132 -5.40 -8.55 -5.72
N ASP A 133 -5.74 -9.66 -6.36
CA ASP A 133 -7.09 -10.06 -6.72
C ASP A 133 -7.13 -11.60 -6.60
N GLU A 134 -7.60 -12.35 -7.61
CA GLU A 134 -7.44 -13.81 -7.66
C GLU A 134 -5.97 -14.29 -7.64
N TYR A 135 -5.03 -13.40 -8.00
CA TYR A 135 -3.59 -13.65 -7.99
C TYR A 135 -2.89 -12.50 -7.28
N ILE A 136 -1.80 -12.83 -6.56
CA ILE A 136 -0.75 -11.84 -6.33
C ILE A 136 0.06 -11.73 -7.62
N VAL A 137 0.29 -10.49 -8.06
CA VAL A 137 1.16 -10.19 -9.20
C VAL A 137 2.16 -9.13 -8.79
N SER A 138 3.46 -9.45 -8.85
CA SER A 138 4.52 -8.46 -8.66
C SER A 138 5.00 -7.92 -10.00
N TYR A 139 5.13 -6.60 -10.11
CA TYR A 139 5.61 -5.89 -11.30
C TYR A 139 7.06 -5.40 -11.15
N TYR A 140 7.52 -5.21 -9.91
CA TYR A 140 8.84 -4.72 -9.55
C TYR A 140 9.18 -5.18 -8.12
N PRO A 141 10.48 -5.37 -7.77
CA PRO A 141 11.62 -5.45 -8.67
C PRO A 141 11.74 -6.78 -9.41
N LYS A 142 11.03 -7.82 -8.95
CA LYS A 142 11.05 -9.17 -9.53
C LYS A 142 9.64 -9.54 -9.99
N ARG A 143 9.50 -9.97 -11.24
CA ARG A 143 8.22 -10.49 -11.75
C ARG A 143 7.96 -11.87 -11.17
N PHE A 144 6.83 -12.03 -10.49
CA PHE A 144 6.28 -13.33 -10.11
C PHE A 144 4.76 -13.24 -9.97
N GLN A 145 4.09 -14.39 -10.00
CA GLN A 145 2.66 -14.48 -9.76
C GLN A 145 2.27 -15.88 -9.28
N PHE A 146 1.27 -15.97 -8.41
CA PHE A 146 0.62 -17.21 -8.01
C PHE A 146 -0.79 -16.91 -7.47
N PRO A 147 -1.72 -17.88 -7.49
CA PRO A 147 -3.09 -17.66 -7.04
C PRO A 147 -3.16 -17.40 -5.53
N LEU A 148 -4.12 -16.56 -5.13
CA LEU A 148 -4.51 -16.38 -3.74
C LEU A 148 -5.86 -17.07 -3.50
N GLU A 149 -6.04 -17.62 -2.30
CA GLU A 149 -7.37 -18.06 -1.89
C GLU A 149 -8.27 -16.83 -1.59
N PRO A 150 -9.61 -16.95 -1.69
CA PRO A 150 -10.52 -15.82 -1.44
C PRO A 150 -10.40 -15.22 -0.04
N ASN A 151 -9.85 -15.98 0.90
CA ASN A 151 -9.63 -15.57 2.28
C ASN A 151 -8.18 -15.17 2.59
N GLU A 152 -7.33 -14.97 1.57
CA GLU A 152 -5.91 -14.62 1.72
C GLU A 152 -5.66 -13.14 1.34
N CYS A 153 -4.75 -12.48 2.07
CA CYS A 153 -4.20 -11.17 1.70
C CYS A 153 -2.70 -11.06 2.00
N VAL A 154 -1.95 -10.35 1.17
CA VAL A 154 -0.49 -10.20 1.28
C VAL A 154 -0.17 -9.04 2.21
N LEU A 155 0.65 -9.32 3.23
CA LEU A 155 1.05 -8.32 4.22
C LEU A 155 2.44 -7.74 3.92
N LEU A 156 3.40 -8.60 3.57
CA LEU A 156 4.80 -8.23 3.45
C LEU A 156 5.52 -9.15 2.45
N ILE A 157 6.53 -8.60 1.77
CA ILE A 157 7.55 -9.40 1.10
C ILE A 157 8.89 -9.08 1.75
N ASP A 158 9.55 -10.11 2.27
CA ASP A 158 10.86 -10.00 2.90
C ASP A 158 11.70 -11.25 2.60
N ASN A 159 12.99 -11.06 2.29
CA ASN A 159 13.95 -12.14 2.04
C ASN A 159 13.44 -13.24 1.08
N ASP A 160 12.89 -12.82 -0.06
CA ASP A 160 12.30 -13.70 -1.10
C ASP A 160 11.13 -14.59 -0.60
N LYS A 161 10.45 -14.16 0.47
CA LYS A 161 9.24 -14.79 0.99
C LYS A 161 8.06 -13.83 0.93
N VAL A 162 6.89 -14.37 0.63
CA VAL A 162 5.61 -13.66 0.65
C VAL A 162 4.87 -14.07 1.91
N PHE A 163 4.61 -13.10 2.78
CA PHE A 163 3.84 -13.27 4.00
C PHE A 163 2.38 -12.91 3.72
N ILE A 164 1.50 -13.87 3.96
CA ILE A 164 0.09 -13.84 3.61
C ILE A 164 -0.70 -14.11 4.88
N GLU A 165 -1.71 -13.30 5.15
CA GLU A 165 -2.70 -13.58 6.18
C GLU A 165 -3.89 -14.29 5.56
N ALA A 166 -4.38 -15.33 6.25
CA ALA A 166 -5.65 -15.96 5.93
C ALA A 166 -6.62 -15.82 7.10
N TRP A 167 -7.82 -15.26 6.85
CA TRP A 167 -8.89 -15.27 7.85
C TRP A 167 -9.65 -16.60 7.82
N ILE A 168 -9.76 -17.24 8.97
CA ILE A 168 -10.40 -18.55 9.14
C ILE A 168 -11.67 -18.36 9.96
N GLU A 169 -12.79 -18.77 9.38
CA GLU A 169 -14.09 -18.77 10.02
C GLU A 169 -14.62 -20.21 10.09
N GLU A 170 -14.72 -20.74 11.29
CA GLU A 170 -15.24 -22.08 11.57
C GLU A 170 -16.56 -21.98 12.33
N GLY A 171 -17.48 -22.92 12.10
CA GLY A 171 -18.74 -22.99 12.85
C GLY A 171 -19.77 -21.93 12.45
N TRP A 172 -19.71 -21.38 11.24
CA TRP A 172 -20.78 -20.58 10.64
C TRP A 172 -21.84 -21.47 9.97
N ASP A 173 -23.13 -21.20 10.22
CA ASP A 173 -24.26 -21.88 9.58
C ASP A 173 -24.80 -21.01 8.43
N ASP A 174 -24.45 -21.37 7.19
CA ASP A 174 -24.85 -20.65 5.99
C ASP A 174 -26.36 -20.66 5.75
N GLU A 175 -27.07 -21.73 6.13
CA GLU A 175 -28.51 -21.85 5.91
C GLU A 175 -29.29 -20.93 6.85
N LYS A 176 -28.82 -20.82 8.10
CA LYS A 176 -29.45 -19.97 9.13
C LYS A 176 -28.87 -18.56 9.18
N HIS A 177 -27.78 -18.31 8.45
CA HIS A 177 -27.00 -17.07 8.51
C HIS A 177 -26.62 -16.69 9.95
N CYS A 178 -26.09 -17.66 10.73
CA CYS A 178 -25.71 -17.42 12.12
C CYS A 178 -24.51 -18.25 12.57
N ALA A 179 -23.76 -17.74 13.55
CA ALA A 179 -22.73 -18.48 14.26
C ALA A 179 -23.33 -19.63 15.08
N THR A 180 -22.65 -20.76 15.13
CA THR A 180 -22.96 -21.89 16.02
C THR A 180 -22.20 -21.76 17.36
N ASP A 181 -22.51 -22.63 18.33
CA ASP A 181 -21.80 -22.67 19.62
C ASP A 181 -20.29 -23.01 19.47
N GLU A 182 -19.88 -23.59 18.34
CA GLU A 182 -18.49 -23.94 18.02
C GLU A 182 -17.76 -22.85 17.21
N TYR A 183 -18.38 -21.67 17.06
CA TYR A 183 -17.86 -20.60 16.20
C TYR A 183 -16.47 -20.12 16.63
N LYS A 184 -15.57 -20.02 15.65
CA LYS A 184 -14.23 -19.46 15.84
C LYS A 184 -13.87 -18.60 14.64
N TYR A 185 -13.35 -17.42 14.93
CA TYR A 185 -12.73 -16.54 13.94
C TYR A 185 -11.29 -16.26 14.38
N TYR A 186 -10.33 -16.61 13.54
CA TYR A 186 -8.91 -16.42 13.82
C TYR A 186 -8.13 -16.25 12.52
N HIS A 187 -6.90 -15.75 12.62
CA HIS A 187 -6.03 -15.56 11.47
C HIS A 187 -4.91 -16.61 11.47
N LYS A 188 -4.44 -16.93 10.26
CA LYS A 188 -3.23 -17.72 10.06
C LYS A 188 -2.23 -16.90 9.26
N LEU A 189 -0.97 -17.01 9.64
CA LEU A 189 0.15 -16.53 8.86
C LEU A 189 0.64 -17.66 7.95
N ILE A 190 0.54 -17.44 6.65
CA ILE A 190 1.01 -18.33 5.59
C ILE A 190 2.24 -17.68 4.95
N VAL A 191 3.30 -18.46 4.77
CA VAL A 191 4.53 -18.00 4.11
C VAL A 191 4.74 -18.83 2.85
N LYS A 192 4.76 -18.18 1.68
CA LYS A 192 5.01 -18.81 0.38
C LYS A 192 6.31 -18.27 -0.25
N ASP A 193 6.94 -19.05 -1.12
CA ASP A 193 7.97 -18.54 -2.04
C ASP A 193 7.35 -17.86 -3.27
N PHE A 194 8.18 -17.31 -4.16
CA PHE A 194 7.69 -16.66 -5.40
C PHE A 194 7.08 -17.60 -6.44
N PHE A 195 7.19 -18.91 -6.26
CA PHE A 195 6.52 -19.91 -7.10
C PHE A 195 5.16 -20.32 -6.51
N GLY A 196 4.78 -19.76 -5.35
CA GLY A 196 3.56 -20.11 -4.64
C GLY A 196 3.69 -21.38 -3.80
N ASN A 197 4.90 -21.92 -3.60
CA ASN A 197 5.08 -23.09 -2.73
C ASN A 197 4.96 -22.67 -1.26
N LEU A 198 4.17 -23.42 -0.50
CA LEU A 198 4.06 -23.24 0.95
C LEU A 198 5.39 -23.55 1.63
N LEU A 199 5.89 -22.60 2.43
CA LEU A 199 7.09 -22.74 3.26
C LEU A 199 6.73 -22.99 4.73
N SER A 200 5.73 -22.27 5.25
CA SER A 200 5.22 -22.45 6.61
C SER A 200 3.79 -21.90 6.76
N GLU A 201 3.10 -22.38 7.79
CA GLU A 201 1.77 -21.93 8.21
C GLU A 201 1.68 -22.01 9.74
N GLU A 202 1.20 -20.94 10.38
CA GLU A 202 0.95 -20.90 11.82
C GLU A 202 -0.28 -20.04 12.17
N ILE A 203 -0.87 -20.25 13.35
CA ILE A 203 -1.90 -19.35 13.87
C ILE A 203 -1.23 -18.04 14.27
N GLY A 204 -1.76 -16.93 13.79
CA GLY A 204 -1.30 -15.60 14.14
C GLY A 204 -1.67 -14.56 13.10
N SER A 205 -1.70 -13.30 13.54
CA SER A 205 -1.86 -12.12 12.67
C SER A 205 -0.59 -11.26 12.78
N LEU A 206 -0.10 -10.77 11.65
CA LEU A 206 1.06 -9.88 11.61
C LEU A 206 0.61 -8.42 11.70
N ASP A 207 1.10 -7.70 12.71
CA ASP A 207 0.88 -6.27 12.89
C ASP A 207 2.20 -5.50 12.81
N GLN A 208 2.18 -4.37 12.11
CA GLN A 208 3.34 -3.48 12.04
C GLN A 208 3.19 -2.34 13.06
N ASN A 209 4.08 -2.31 14.04
CA ASN A 209 4.15 -1.24 15.02
C ASN A 209 4.69 0.06 14.35
N PRO A 210 4.33 1.27 14.82
CA PRO A 210 4.88 2.54 14.34
C PRO A 210 6.41 2.65 14.17
N ASP A 211 7.20 1.86 14.90
CA ASP A 211 8.66 1.82 14.73
C ASP A 211 9.12 1.01 13.49
N GLY A 212 8.19 0.41 12.76
CA GLY A 212 8.41 -0.38 11.55
C GLY A 212 8.57 -1.89 11.81
N ASN A 213 8.70 -2.31 13.07
CA ASN A 213 8.86 -3.71 13.41
C ASN A 213 7.53 -4.47 13.29
N TRP A 214 7.61 -5.70 12.80
CA TRP A 214 6.48 -6.62 12.68
C TRP A 214 6.38 -7.52 13.90
N TRP A 215 5.16 -7.74 14.36
CA TRP A 215 4.83 -8.58 15.52
C TRP A 215 3.76 -9.59 15.11
N ILE A 216 3.88 -10.83 15.59
CA ILE A 216 2.83 -11.83 15.47
C ILE A 216 2.06 -11.90 16.80
N SER A 217 0.73 -11.81 16.73
CA SER A 217 -0.18 -11.92 17.87
C SER A 217 -0.95 -13.22 17.89
#